data_AF-A0A4Q6BT16-F1
#
_entry.id   AF-A0A4Q6BT16-F1
#
_cell.length_a   1.000
_cell.length_b   1.000
_cell.length_c   1.000
_cell.angle_alpha   90.00
_cell.angle_beta   90.00
_cell.angle_gamma   90.00
#
_symmetry.space_group_name_H-M   'P 1'
#
loop_
_entity.id
_entity.type
_entity.pdbx_description
1 polymer ?
#
loop_
_entity_poly.entity_id
_entity_poly.type
_entity_poly.pdbx_seq_one_letter_code
_entity_poly.pdbx_strand_id
1 'polypeptide(L)'
;MGQLEIKKQVLLKVPKLSVWKAISESDQFGSWFGMKLEGNFAPGHTTRGTIQPTTVDAKIAEMQKPHAGAPVELHVDQMNAEKEFSFRWHAYPPGPGETKDDVPMTLVSFT
;
A
#
# COMPACT_ATOMS: atom_id res chain seq x y z
N MET A 1 -3.74 10.72 23.93
CA MET A 1 -3.10 11.31 22.74
C MET A 1 -3.88 10.79 21.53
N GLY A 2 -4.44 11.68 20.70
CA GLY A 2 -5.25 11.27 19.55
C GLY A 2 -4.38 10.70 18.43
N GLN A 3 -4.80 9.60 17.82
CA GLN A 3 -4.13 9.05 16.65
C GLN A 3 -4.48 9.92 15.44
N LEU A 4 -3.46 10.40 14.72
CA LEU A 4 -3.68 11.11 13.46
C LEU A 4 -4.16 10.12 12.41
N GLU A 5 -5.30 10.41 11.80
CA GLU A 5 -5.97 9.53 10.86
C GLU A 5 -6.45 10.32 9.64
N ILE A 6 -6.30 9.73 8.46
CA ILE A 6 -6.85 10.26 7.21
C ILE A 6 -7.99 9.33 6.79
N LYS A 7 -9.22 9.87 6.73
CA LYS A 7 -10.39 9.15 6.21
C LYS A 7 -10.85 9.73 4.89
N LYS A 8 -11.11 8.87 3.93
CA LYS A 8 -11.75 9.22 2.66
C LYS A 8 -12.81 8.19 2.33
N GLN A 9 -14.01 8.66 1.99
CA GLN A 9 -15.10 7.83 1.51
C GLN A 9 -15.45 8.22 0.07
N VAL A 10 -15.70 7.23 -0.77
CA VAL A 10 -16.07 7.42 -2.17
C VAL A 10 -17.10 6.37 -2.59
N LEU A 11 -18.07 6.77 -3.41
CA LEU A 11 -19.01 5.85 -4.03
C LEU A 11 -18.48 5.41 -5.40
N LEU A 12 -18.23 4.12 -5.55
CA LEU A 12 -17.81 3.53 -6.83
C LEU A 12 -18.99 2.79 -7.46
N LYS A 13 -19.31 3.11 -8.73
CA LYS A 13 -20.40 2.46 -9.49
C LYS A 13 -19.93 1.17 -10.17
N VAL A 14 -19.34 0.26 -9.42
CA VAL A 14 -18.82 -1.04 -9.88
C VAL A 14 -19.10 -2.12 -8.83
N PRO A 15 -19.09 -3.42 -9.20
CA PRO A 15 -19.25 -4.51 -8.24
C PRO A 15 -18.17 -4.49 -7.15
N LYS A 16 -18.54 -4.86 -5.91
CA LYS A 16 -17.60 -4.97 -4.78
C LYS A 16 -16.44 -5.90 -5.09
N LEU A 17 -16.69 -7.03 -5.75
CA LEU A 17 -15.66 -7.96 -6.20
C LEU A 17 -14.61 -7.31 -7.10
N SER A 18 -14.98 -6.37 -7.96
CA SER A 18 -14.01 -5.65 -8.82
C SER A 18 -13.09 -4.75 -8.00
N VAL A 19 -13.65 -4.05 -7.01
CA VAL A 19 -12.87 -3.24 -6.07
C VAL A 19 -11.96 -4.13 -5.22
N TRP A 20 -12.49 -5.26 -4.73
CA TRP A 20 -11.75 -6.23 -3.95
C TRP A 20 -10.51 -6.71 -4.69
N LYS A 21 -10.65 -7.17 -5.94
CA LYS A 21 -9.50 -7.60 -6.75
C LYS A 21 -8.47 -6.49 -6.94
N ALA A 22 -8.91 -5.26 -7.20
CA ALA A 22 -8.02 -4.13 -7.39
C ALA A 22 -7.19 -3.78 -6.14
N ILE A 23 -7.72 -4.06 -4.94
CA ILE A 23 -7.01 -3.79 -3.68
C ILE A 23 -6.27 -5.00 -3.10
N SER A 24 -6.74 -6.22 -3.38
CA SER A 24 -6.26 -7.44 -2.72
C SER A 24 -5.39 -8.33 -3.61
N GLU A 25 -5.30 -8.07 -4.91
CA GLU A 25 -4.34 -8.72 -5.80
C GLU A 25 -3.10 -7.83 -5.92
N SER A 26 -1.93 -8.36 -5.56
CA SER A 26 -0.68 -7.59 -5.39
C SER A 26 -0.22 -6.90 -6.68
N ASP A 27 -0.38 -7.53 -7.84
CA ASP A 27 -0.04 -6.95 -9.14
C ASP A 27 -0.96 -5.75 -9.49
N GLN A 28 -2.26 -5.91 -9.30
CA GLN A 28 -3.23 -4.83 -9.54
C GLN A 28 -2.99 -3.68 -8.57
N PHE A 29 -2.90 -4.00 -7.27
CA PHE A 29 -2.64 -3.04 -6.21
C PHE A 29 -1.36 -2.25 -6.46
N GLY A 30 -0.26 -2.97 -6.69
CA GLY A 30 1.05 -2.37 -6.94
C GLY A 30 1.03 -1.39 -8.12
N SER A 31 0.41 -1.77 -9.24
CA SER A 31 0.36 -0.95 -10.45
C SER A 31 -0.24 0.45 -10.20
N TRP A 32 -1.36 0.54 -9.48
CA TRP A 32 -1.99 1.84 -9.23
C TRP A 32 -1.44 2.54 -7.97
N PHE A 33 -0.92 1.80 -6.99
CA PHE A 33 -0.33 2.39 -5.79
C PHE A 33 1.08 2.96 -6.03
N GLY A 34 1.82 2.41 -6.99
CA GLY A 34 3.19 2.82 -7.32
C GLY A 34 4.25 1.88 -6.75
N MET A 35 4.01 0.58 -6.86
CA MET A 35 4.91 -0.47 -6.40
C MET A 35 4.90 -1.67 -7.36
N LYS A 36 6.00 -2.39 -7.43
CA LYS A 36 6.06 -3.73 -7.98
C LYS A 36 6.23 -4.70 -6.82
N LEU A 37 5.17 -5.44 -6.51
CA LEU A 37 5.12 -6.35 -5.38
C LEU A 37 5.34 -7.79 -5.82
N GLU A 38 5.92 -8.60 -4.95
CA GLU A 38 6.30 -9.98 -5.24
C GLU A 38 5.43 -10.96 -4.44
N GLY A 39 4.79 -11.89 -5.16
CA GLY A 39 3.93 -12.91 -4.56
C GLY A 39 2.56 -12.36 -4.14
N ASN A 40 1.78 -13.22 -3.48
CA ASN A 40 0.40 -12.91 -3.10
C ASN A 40 0.34 -12.30 -1.70
N PHE A 41 -0.69 -11.48 -1.46
CA PHE A 41 -1.03 -11.06 -0.11
C PHE A 41 -1.59 -12.24 0.69
N ALA A 42 -1.17 -12.34 1.95
CA ALA A 42 -1.68 -13.30 2.92
C ALA A 42 -1.66 -12.67 4.32
N PRO A 43 -2.76 -12.78 5.10
CA PRO A 43 -2.81 -12.25 6.47
C PRO A 43 -1.62 -12.70 7.32
N GLY A 44 -1.05 -11.77 8.09
CA GLY A 44 0.12 -11.98 8.94
C GLY A 44 1.44 -12.12 8.21
N HIS A 45 1.47 -12.01 6.87
CA HIS A 45 2.69 -12.13 6.07
C HIS A 45 3.13 -10.79 5.50
N THR A 46 4.44 -10.67 5.30
CA THR A 46 5.05 -9.50 4.67
C THR A 46 5.30 -9.77 3.20
N THR A 47 4.67 -8.98 2.34
CA THR A 47 4.94 -8.93 0.90
C THR A 47 6.03 -7.89 0.64
N ARG A 48 7.04 -8.27 -0.13
CA ARG A 48 8.15 -7.39 -0.50
C ARG A 48 8.00 -6.89 -1.93
N GLY A 49 8.75 -5.85 -2.27
CA GLY A 49 8.78 -5.33 -3.63
C GLY A 49 9.70 -4.13 -3.76
N THR A 50 9.50 -3.38 -4.83
CA THR A 50 10.21 -2.12 -5.09
C THR A 50 9.24 -1.02 -5.51
N ILE A 51 9.57 0.23 -5.23
CA ILE A 51 8.83 1.37 -5.79
C ILE A 51 8.92 1.33 -7.32
N GLN A 52 7.78 1.50 -7.98
CA GLN A 52 7.66 1.67 -9.42
C GLN A 52 6.66 2.80 -9.67
N PRO A 53 6.89 3.73 -10.62
CA PRO A 53 5.93 4.80 -10.88
C PRO A 53 4.52 4.25 -11.14
N THR A 54 3.51 4.84 -10.48
CA THR A 54 2.10 4.48 -10.65
C THR A 54 1.64 4.62 -12.11
N THR A 55 0.68 3.78 -12.50
CA THR A 55 0.10 3.81 -13.85
C THR A 55 -1.14 4.70 -13.97
N VAL A 56 -1.65 5.29 -12.87
CA VAL A 56 -2.96 5.98 -12.87
C VAL A 56 -2.91 7.50 -12.89
N ASP A 57 -1.76 8.11 -12.57
CA ASP A 57 -1.59 9.57 -12.60
C ASP A 57 -0.15 9.92 -13.03
N ALA A 58 -0.01 10.58 -14.18
CA ALA A 58 1.30 10.90 -14.77
C ALA A 58 2.13 11.88 -13.93
N LYS A 59 1.48 12.80 -13.21
CA LYS A 59 2.18 13.77 -12.35
C LYS A 59 2.72 13.08 -11.11
N ILE A 60 1.91 12.22 -10.49
CA ILE A 60 2.35 11.42 -9.33
C ILE A 60 3.43 10.42 -9.77
N ALA A 61 3.30 9.80 -10.94
CA ALA A 61 4.31 8.90 -11.50
C ALA A 61 5.66 9.62 -11.66
N GLU A 62 5.68 10.85 -12.18
CA GLU A 62 6.91 11.66 -12.28
C GLU A 62 7.54 11.91 -10.91
N MET A 63 6.73 12.25 -9.91
CA MET A 63 7.19 12.48 -8.53
C MET A 63 7.77 11.22 -7.89
N GLN A 64 7.31 10.03 -8.28
CA GLN A 64 7.81 8.75 -7.77
C GLN A 64 9.11 8.28 -8.43
N LYS A 65 9.45 8.76 -9.64
CA LYS A 65 10.64 8.31 -10.38
C LYS A 65 11.95 8.36 -9.59
N PRO A 66 12.26 9.40 -8.79
CA PRO A 66 13.50 9.44 -8.01
C PRO A 66 13.63 8.29 -7.00
N HIS A 67 12.52 7.65 -6.65
CA HIS A 67 12.47 6.55 -5.69
C HIS A 67 12.37 5.18 -6.35
N ALA A 68 12.29 5.10 -7.68
CA ALA A 68 12.13 3.84 -8.39
C ALA A 68 13.24 2.84 -8.03
N GLY A 69 12.84 1.59 -7.78
CA GLY A 69 13.75 0.51 -7.35
C GLY A 69 14.02 0.45 -5.84
N ALA A 70 13.63 1.48 -5.06
CA ALA A 70 13.78 1.42 -3.60
C ALA A 70 12.91 0.30 -3.02
N PRO A 71 13.43 -0.49 -2.05
CA PRO A 71 12.70 -1.62 -1.49
C PRO A 71 11.49 -1.16 -0.68
N VAL A 72 10.39 -1.91 -0.77
CA VAL A 72 9.18 -1.71 0.03
C VAL A 72 8.77 -3.02 0.69
N GLU A 73 8.13 -2.89 1.85
CA GLU A 73 7.54 -4.02 2.57
C GLU A 73 6.12 -3.66 3.02
N LEU A 74 5.19 -4.57 2.77
CA LEU A 74 3.78 -4.48 3.16
C LEU A 74 3.48 -5.65 4.08
N HIS A 75 3.25 -5.38 5.37
CA HIS A 75 2.77 -6.39 6.29
C HIS A 75 1.24 -6.44 6.22
N VAL A 76 0.67 -7.53 5.70
CA VAL A 76 -0.78 -7.68 5.54
C VAL A 76 -1.40 -7.98 6.89
N ASP A 77 -2.28 -7.10 7.36
CA ASP A 77 -2.89 -7.16 8.69
C ASP A 77 -4.21 -7.95 8.65
N GLN A 78 -5.17 -7.55 7.81
CA GLN A 78 -6.44 -8.26 7.60
C GLN A 78 -6.78 -8.45 6.12
N MET A 79 -7.45 -9.56 5.81
CA MET A 79 -8.00 -9.83 4.47
C MET A 79 -9.32 -10.61 4.58
N ASN A 80 -10.41 -9.87 4.76
CA ASN A 80 -11.78 -10.37 4.78
C ASN A 80 -12.47 -10.08 3.45
N ALA A 81 -12.68 -11.12 2.63
CA ALA A 81 -13.17 -10.99 1.26
C ALA A 81 -14.37 -10.03 1.12
N GLU A 82 -14.23 -9.02 0.25
CA GLU A 82 -15.22 -7.99 -0.05
C GLU A 82 -15.71 -7.14 1.14
N LYS A 83 -15.00 -7.18 2.27
CA LYS A 83 -15.34 -6.46 3.51
C LYS A 83 -14.20 -5.64 4.07
N GLU A 84 -12.99 -6.18 4.09
CA GLU A 84 -11.84 -5.50 4.71
C GLU A 84 -10.54 -5.98 4.10
N PHE A 85 -9.69 -5.05 3.70
CA PHE A 85 -8.30 -5.31 3.43
C PHE A 85 -7.47 -4.26 4.15
N SER A 86 -6.46 -4.68 4.90
CA SER A 86 -5.57 -3.75 5.60
C SER A 86 -4.14 -4.24 5.61
N PHE A 87 -3.21 -3.29 5.59
CA PHE A 87 -1.79 -3.56 5.66
C PHE A 87 -1.05 -2.43 6.36
N ARG A 88 0.16 -2.73 6.79
CA ARG A 88 1.10 -1.77 7.38
C ARG A 88 2.28 -1.59 6.45
N TRP A 89 2.78 -0.36 6.33
CA TRP A 89 3.99 -0.04 5.56
C TRP A 89 4.71 1.19 6.10
N HIS A 90 5.96 1.40 5.70
CA HIS A 90 6.68 2.64 5.97
C HIS A 90 6.44 3.64 4.82
N ALA A 91 5.67 4.68 5.09
CA ALA A 91 5.35 5.72 4.10
C ALA A 91 6.52 6.67 3.83
N TYR A 92 7.53 6.66 4.69
CA TYR A 92 8.73 7.49 4.60
C TYR A 92 9.95 6.69 5.10
N PRO A 93 11.14 6.97 4.56
CA PRO A 93 12.37 6.34 5.01
C PRO A 93 12.75 6.81 6.44
N PRO A 94 13.59 6.05 7.15
CA PRO A 94 14.17 6.50 8.43
C PRO A 94 14.93 7.82 8.29
N GLY A 95 14.84 8.65 9.33
CA GLY A 95 15.62 9.86 9.47
C GLY A 95 17.09 9.60 9.82
N PRO A 96 17.91 10.66 9.92
CA PRO A 96 19.31 10.53 10.32
C PRO A 96 19.44 9.90 11.71
N GLY A 97 20.13 8.75 11.78
CA GLY A 97 20.35 8.02 13.04
C GLY A 97 19.19 7.09 13.45
N GLU A 98 18.10 7.05 12.69
CA GLU A 98 17.02 6.09 12.88
C GLU A 98 17.27 4.81 12.07
N THR A 99 16.85 3.69 12.63
CA THR A 99 16.70 2.43 11.90
C THR A 99 15.28 2.29 11.38
N LYS A 100 15.04 1.29 10.54
CA LYS A 100 13.69 0.99 10.05
C LYS A 100 12.70 0.68 11.19
N ASP A 101 13.18 0.01 12.23
CA ASP A 101 12.34 -0.42 13.36
C ASP A 101 11.92 0.76 14.26
N ASP A 102 12.64 1.88 14.19
CA ASP A 102 12.31 3.12 14.91
C ASP A 102 11.17 3.89 14.23
N VAL A 103 10.93 3.65 12.95
CA VAL A 103 9.89 4.34 12.18
C VAL A 103 8.56 3.58 12.31
N PRO A 104 7.49 4.19 12.83
CA PRO A 104 6.20 3.51 12.93
C PRO A 104 5.66 3.17 11.54
N MET A 105 5.15 1.95 11.39
CA MET A 105 4.43 1.58 10.17
C MET A 105 3.04 2.22 10.17
N THR A 106 2.68 2.84 9.05
CA THR A 106 1.34 3.39 8.79
C THR A 106 0.37 2.26 8.47
N LEU A 107 -0.75 2.20 9.17
CA LEU A 107 -1.88 1.32 8.82
C LEU A 107 -2.70 1.95 7.69
N VAL A 108 -2.92 1.19 6.62
CA VAL A 108 -3.87 1.53 5.55
C VAL A 108 -4.99 0.49 5.59
N SER A 109 -6.24 0.93 5.57
CA SER A 109 -7.41 0.07 5.57
C SER A 109 -8.42 0.47 4.49
N PHE A 110 -9.04 -0.54 3.89
CA PHE A 110 -10.15 -0.44 2.96
C PHE A 110 -11.34 -1.20 3.55
N THR A 111 -12.49 -0.53 3.68
CA THR A 111 -13.72 -1.03 4.32
C THR A 111 -14.97 -0.59 3.57
#